data_AF-A0A3D1S8S6-F1
#
_entry.id   AF-A0A3D1S8S6-F1
#
_cell.length_a   1.000
_cell.length_b   1.000
_cell.length_c   1.000
_cell.angle_alpha   90.00
_cell.angle_beta   90.00
_cell.angle_gamma   90.00
#
_symmetry.space_group_name_H-M   'P 1'
#
loop_
_entity.id
_entity.type
_entity.pdbx_description
1 polymer ?
#
loop_
_entity_poly.entity_id
_entity_poly.type
_entity_poly.pdbx_seq_one_letter_code
_entity_poly.pdbx_strand_id
1 'polypeptide(L)'
;VFPAMLKAEGSYILPENVPANEFLNLENDKISTSRNWAVWLHEYLEEFPGKQDVLRYALTANAPETKDNDFTWKDFQARNNNELVAVLGNFINRALVLTQKYFNNLVPAPGELSGYDRETIAECQQVKQAVEYNLESYHFREAQKEAMNLARIGNKYLADTEPWKTAKTDSARTATILNLSLQIVANLAIVCEPFLPFSTKKIYAFIHAKKFDWEKLGSFDLLPEGHELGKAELLFEKIEDETIEKQVEKLHATKAANEQEAYRAKPVKDNIIYDDFDKLDIRIGTVLECEKVPKADKLLRFLLDDGLSKRTILSGIAAYYPHPDQLVGKQVCFIANLEPRKLRGIMSEGMILSAENADGSLSLIEPSEEVLPGSQIS
;
A
#
# COMPACT_ATOMS: atom_id res chain seq x y z
N VAL A 1 31.40 -12.10 11.89
CA VAL A 1 31.60 -13.45 12.47
C VAL A 1 31.90 -14.49 11.40
N PHE A 2 31.00 -14.71 10.44
CA PHE A 2 31.16 -15.76 9.43
C PHE A 2 32.49 -15.72 8.63
N PRO A 3 32.95 -14.58 8.07
CA PRO A 3 34.24 -14.54 7.36
C PRO A 3 35.46 -14.89 8.23
N ALA A 4 35.41 -14.60 9.54
CA ALA A 4 36.49 -14.96 10.46
C ALA A 4 36.57 -16.48 10.67
N MET A 5 35.42 -17.16 10.73
CA MET A 5 35.36 -18.61 10.84
C MET A 5 35.90 -19.29 9.59
N LEU A 6 35.52 -18.82 8.40
CA LEU A 6 36.01 -19.35 7.12
C LEU A 6 37.53 -19.18 6.98
N LYS A 7 38.06 -18.02 7.37
CA LYS A 7 39.52 -17.78 7.38
C LYS A 7 40.27 -18.69 8.36
N ALA A 8 39.67 -19.00 9.52
CA ALA A 8 40.28 -19.87 10.51
C ALA A 8 40.37 -21.33 10.04
N GLU A 9 39.39 -21.78 9.25
CA GLU A 9 39.39 -23.12 8.66
C GLU A 9 40.31 -23.21 7.43
N GLY A 10 40.30 -22.20 6.56
CA GLY A 10 41.32 -22.00 5.52
C GLY A 10 41.10 -22.71 4.17
N SER A 11 40.06 -23.53 4.01
CA SER A 11 39.69 -24.20 2.75
C SER A 11 38.49 -23.56 2.03
N TYR A 12 37.71 -22.73 2.73
CA TYR A 12 36.51 -22.10 2.16
C TYR A 12 36.78 -20.81 1.36
N ILE A 13 35.96 -20.60 0.34
CA ILE A 13 35.88 -19.35 -0.43
C ILE A 13 35.19 -18.27 0.42
N LEU A 14 35.78 -17.09 0.50
CA LEU A 14 35.21 -15.96 1.24
C LEU A 14 34.15 -15.23 0.41
N PRO A 15 33.10 -14.66 1.04
CA PRO A 15 32.14 -13.81 0.33
C PRO A 15 32.85 -12.55 -0.19
N GLU A 16 32.72 -12.30 -1.50
CA GLU A 16 33.24 -11.08 -2.15
C GLU A 16 32.34 -9.87 -1.89
N ASN A 17 31.01 -10.09 -1.93
CA ASN A 17 29.99 -9.10 -1.61
C ASN A 17 28.92 -9.69 -0.70
N VAL A 18 28.33 -8.86 0.14
CA VAL A 18 27.19 -9.21 1.01
C VAL A 18 26.09 -8.17 0.82
N PRO A 19 25.27 -8.29 -0.24
CA PRO A 19 24.13 -7.41 -0.45
C PRO A 19 23.17 -7.53 0.72
N ALA A 20 22.85 -6.40 1.34
CA ALA A 20 21.90 -6.31 2.45
C ALA A 20 20.85 -5.25 2.10
N ASN A 21 19.62 -5.47 2.54
CA ASN A 21 18.54 -4.51 2.43
C ASN A 21 18.02 -4.18 3.83
N GLU A 22 17.45 -3.00 3.95
CA GLU A 22 16.76 -2.49 5.13
C GLU A 22 15.37 -3.13 5.27
N PHE A 23 14.55 -2.64 6.20
CA PHE A 23 13.27 -3.27 6.49
C PHE A 23 12.15 -2.81 5.56
N LEU A 24 11.24 -3.74 5.25
CA LEU A 24 9.97 -3.42 4.60
C LEU A 24 8.87 -3.34 5.67
N ASN A 25 8.22 -2.19 5.75
CA ASN A 25 7.02 -1.97 6.55
C ASN A 25 5.76 -2.32 5.72
N LEU A 26 4.64 -2.50 6.41
CA LEU A 26 3.35 -2.79 5.82
C LEU A 26 2.31 -1.80 6.37
N GLU A 27 1.73 -0.99 5.48
CA GLU A 27 0.72 0.01 5.82
C GLU A 27 1.16 0.91 7.00
N ASN A 28 2.39 1.42 6.93
CA ASN A 28 3.08 2.25 7.93
C ASN A 28 3.42 1.57 9.26
N ASP A 29 3.16 0.26 9.41
CA ASP A 29 3.47 -0.52 10.60
C ASP A 29 4.55 -1.57 10.30
N LYS A 30 5.38 -1.88 11.31
CA LYS A 30 6.38 -2.94 11.18
C LYS A 30 5.71 -4.31 11.00
N ILE A 31 6.16 -5.06 9.99
CA ILE A 31 5.75 -6.45 9.78
C ILE A 31 6.01 -7.25 11.07
N SER A 32 5.01 -8.02 11.51
CA SER A 32 5.03 -8.71 12.80
C SER A 32 4.24 -10.01 12.75
N THR A 33 4.94 -11.13 12.87
CA THR A 33 4.33 -12.47 12.91
C THR A 33 3.48 -12.67 14.17
N SER A 34 3.93 -12.18 15.32
CA SER A 34 3.20 -12.28 16.60
C SER A 34 1.91 -11.46 16.62
N ARG A 35 1.85 -10.35 15.88
CA ARG A 35 0.63 -9.53 15.71
C ARG A 35 -0.13 -9.92 14.45
N ASN A 36 0.22 -11.03 13.79
CA ASN A 36 -0.32 -11.44 12.50
C ASN A 36 -0.44 -10.27 11.48
N TRP A 37 0.52 -9.34 11.51
CA TRP A 37 0.57 -8.15 10.66
C TRP A 37 1.60 -8.37 9.57
N ALA A 38 1.19 -9.08 8.53
CA ALA A 38 2.03 -9.44 7.39
C ALA A 38 1.16 -9.76 6.17
N VAL A 39 1.75 -9.65 4.98
CA VAL A 39 1.19 -10.26 3.77
C VAL A 39 1.84 -11.63 3.61
N TRP A 40 1.08 -12.69 3.87
CA TRP A 40 1.57 -14.05 3.75
C TRP A 40 1.56 -14.50 2.30
N LEU A 41 2.70 -14.95 1.78
CA LEU A 41 2.84 -15.27 0.34
C LEU A 41 1.85 -16.35 -0.13
N HIS A 42 1.57 -17.37 0.69
CA HIS A 42 0.64 -18.44 0.31
C HIS A 42 -0.80 -17.90 0.20
N GLU A 43 -1.25 -17.10 1.17
CA GLU A 43 -2.56 -16.44 1.12
C GLU A 43 -2.66 -15.50 -0.09
N TYR A 44 -1.60 -14.70 -0.33
CA TYR A 44 -1.55 -13.82 -1.49
C TYR A 44 -1.73 -14.59 -2.81
N LEU A 45 -1.09 -15.75 -2.96
CA LEU A 45 -1.19 -16.54 -4.19
C LEU A 45 -2.58 -17.15 -4.41
N GLU A 46 -3.32 -17.41 -3.34
CA GLU A 46 -4.72 -17.86 -3.40
C GLU A 46 -5.67 -16.70 -3.74
N GLU A 47 -5.44 -15.53 -3.12
CA GLU A 47 -6.29 -14.34 -3.27
C GLU A 47 -6.02 -13.59 -4.59
N PHE A 48 -4.80 -13.67 -5.13
CA PHE A 48 -4.37 -13.05 -6.38
C PHE A 48 -3.85 -14.10 -7.39
N PRO A 49 -4.72 -14.99 -7.89
CA PRO A 49 -4.31 -16.07 -8.77
C PRO A 49 -3.67 -15.53 -10.06
N GLY A 50 -2.51 -16.07 -10.42
CA GLY A 50 -1.76 -15.70 -11.62
C GLY A 50 -1.09 -14.32 -11.58
N LYS A 51 -1.03 -13.66 -10.42
CA LYS A 51 -0.44 -12.32 -10.26
C LYS A 51 0.90 -12.35 -9.49
N GLN A 52 1.62 -13.48 -9.52
CA GLN A 52 2.92 -13.61 -8.83
C GLN A 52 3.92 -12.55 -9.28
N ASP A 53 3.95 -12.27 -10.59
CA ASP A 53 4.81 -11.23 -11.17
C ASP A 53 4.41 -9.82 -10.76
N VAL A 54 3.13 -9.58 -10.46
CA VAL A 54 2.68 -8.28 -9.96
C VAL A 54 3.28 -8.03 -8.57
N LEU A 55 3.28 -9.05 -7.69
CA LEU A 55 3.95 -8.95 -6.40
C LEU A 55 5.46 -8.78 -6.55
N ARG A 56 6.11 -9.57 -7.41
CA ARG A 56 7.55 -9.43 -7.70
C ARG A 56 7.89 -8.02 -8.16
N TYR A 57 7.10 -7.46 -9.07
CA TYR A 57 7.29 -6.11 -9.60
C TYR A 57 7.15 -5.05 -8.51
N ALA A 58 6.08 -5.13 -7.72
CA ALA A 58 5.81 -4.17 -6.66
C ALA A 58 6.88 -4.22 -5.55
N LEU A 59 7.26 -5.42 -5.10
CA LEU A 59 8.31 -5.61 -4.10
C LEU A 59 9.68 -5.16 -4.59
N THR A 60 10.01 -5.42 -5.86
CA THR A 60 11.26 -4.94 -6.44
C THR A 60 11.25 -3.41 -6.57
N ALA A 61 10.16 -2.81 -7.05
CA ALA A 61 10.02 -1.35 -7.15
C ALA A 61 10.16 -0.65 -5.77
N ASN A 62 9.71 -1.34 -4.72
CA ASN A 62 9.75 -0.88 -3.34
C ASN A 62 10.87 -1.51 -2.51
N ALA A 63 11.88 -2.13 -3.13
CA ALA A 63 12.93 -2.81 -2.38
C ALA A 63 13.63 -1.83 -1.41
N PRO A 64 13.79 -2.18 -0.12
CA PRO A 64 14.42 -1.30 0.87
C PRO A 64 15.95 -1.32 0.74
N GLU A 65 16.49 -0.92 -0.42
CA GLU A 65 17.92 -1.06 -0.74
C GLU A 65 18.84 -0.19 0.12
N THR A 66 18.43 1.06 0.39
CA THR A 66 19.26 2.06 1.11
C THR A 66 18.61 2.62 2.37
N LYS A 67 17.31 2.36 2.56
CA LYS A 67 16.52 2.79 3.70
C LYS A 67 15.26 1.93 3.79
N ASP A 68 14.65 1.90 4.96
CA ASP A 68 13.32 1.31 5.14
C ASP A 68 12.34 1.86 4.10
N ASN A 69 11.48 0.98 3.61
CA ASN A 69 10.41 1.33 2.69
C ASN A 69 9.07 0.76 3.18
N ASP A 70 7.96 1.21 2.61
CA ASP A 70 6.63 0.82 3.04
C ASP A 70 5.88 0.16 1.88
N PHE A 71 5.38 -1.05 2.11
CA PHE A 71 4.42 -1.68 1.24
C PHE A 71 3.03 -1.20 1.61
N THR A 72 2.34 -0.59 0.65
CA THR A 72 0.89 -0.32 0.75
C THR A 72 0.17 -1.05 -0.37
N TRP A 73 -1.04 -1.53 -0.09
CA TRP A 73 -1.88 -2.16 -1.09
C TRP A 73 -2.24 -1.19 -2.22
N LYS A 74 -2.33 0.11 -1.90
CA LYS A 74 -2.55 1.17 -2.88
C LYS A 74 -1.37 1.37 -3.83
N ASP A 75 -0.13 1.36 -3.33
CA ASP A 75 1.03 1.41 -4.22
C ASP A 75 1.13 0.13 -5.06
N PHE A 76 0.92 -1.05 -4.47
CA PHE A 76 0.85 -2.32 -5.21
C PHE A 76 -0.14 -2.26 -6.39
N GLN A 77 -1.34 -1.74 -6.15
CA GLN A 77 -2.35 -1.52 -7.20
C GLN A 77 -1.86 -0.53 -8.25
N ALA A 78 -1.27 0.59 -7.84
CA ALA A 78 -0.75 1.61 -8.74
C ALA A 78 0.36 1.06 -9.65
N ARG A 79 1.29 0.27 -9.10
CA ARG A 79 2.35 -0.41 -9.88
C ARG A 79 1.75 -1.35 -10.94
N ASN A 80 0.69 -2.08 -10.59
CA ASN A 80 0.00 -2.91 -11.56
C ASN A 80 -0.71 -2.07 -12.64
N ASN A 81 -1.62 -1.19 -12.23
CA ASN A 81 -2.54 -0.53 -13.13
C ASN A 81 -1.85 0.53 -14.00
N ASN A 82 -0.92 1.28 -13.42
CA ASN A 82 -0.30 2.43 -14.09
C ASN A 82 1.01 2.08 -14.80
N GLU A 83 1.64 0.96 -14.47
CA GLU A 83 2.90 0.54 -15.10
C GLU A 83 2.73 -0.77 -15.86
N LEU A 84 2.42 -1.88 -15.18
CA LEU A 84 2.31 -3.18 -15.84
C LEU A 84 1.19 -3.20 -16.90
N VAL A 85 0.00 -2.69 -16.57
CA VAL A 85 -1.13 -2.61 -17.51
C VAL A 85 -0.93 -1.46 -18.50
N ALA A 86 -0.80 -0.22 -18.00
CA ALA A 86 -0.85 0.97 -18.85
C ALA A 86 0.43 1.24 -19.67
N VAL A 87 1.58 0.66 -19.32
CA VAL A 87 2.84 0.87 -20.04
C VAL A 87 3.27 -0.41 -20.75
N LEU A 88 3.63 -1.45 -19.99
CA LEU A 88 4.18 -2.69 -20.55
C LEU A 88 3.14 -3.45 -21.37
N GLY A 89 2.01 -3.77 -20.74
CA GLY A 89 0.89 -4.46 -21.37
C GLY A 89 0.32 -3.68 -22.56
N ASN A 90 0.15 -2.37 -22.42
CA ASN A 90 -0.35 -1.51 -23.48
C ASN A 90 0.56 -1.51 -24.72
N PHE A 91 1.88 -1.37 -24.56
CA PHE A 91 2.81 -1.39 -25.69
C PHE A 91 2.76 -2.72 -26.44
N ILE A 92 2.91 -3.82 -25.71
CA ILE A 92 2.92 -5.17 -26.29
C ILE A 92 1.60 -5.44 -27.01
N ASN A 93 0.46 -5.11 -26.39
CA ASN A 93 -0.85 -5.29 -27.00
C ASN A 93 -0.99 -4.47 -28.30
N ARG A 94 -0.59 -3.19 -28.29
CA ARG A 94 -0.66 -2.34 -29.49
C ARG A 94 0.21 -2.88 -30.63
N ALA A 95 1.45 -3.29 -30.35
CA ALA A 95 2.34 -3.84 -31.38
C ALA A 95 1.75 -5.11 -32.01
N LEU A 96 1.22 -6.03 -31.20
CA LEU A 96 0.62 -7.28 -31.68
C LEU A 96 -0.69 -7.03 -32.45
N VAL A 97 -1.63 -6.26 -31.88
CA VAL A 97 -2.95 -6.01 -32.49
C VAL A 97 -2.82 -5.24 -33.81
N LEU A 98 -1.93 -4.25 -33.89
CA LEU A 98 -1.70 -3.51 -35.15
C LEU A 98 -1.06 -4.42 -36.20
N THR A 99 -0.14 -5.31 -35.81
CA THR A 99 0.46 -6.28 -36.74
C THR A 99 -0.58 -7.29 -37.22
N GLN A 100 -1.41 -7.81 -36.33
CA GLN A 100 -2.52 -8.68 -36.70
C GLN A 100 -3.46 -8.00 -37.71
N LYS A 101 -3.79 -6.72 -37.46
CA LYS A 101 -4.71 -5.95 -38.28
C LYS A 101 -4.17 -5.61 -39.67
N TYR A 102 -2.90 -5.24 -39.79
CA TYR A 102 -2.34 -4.70 -41.04
C TYR A 102 -1.50 -5.70 -41.82
N PHE A 103 -0.96 -6.73 -41.16
CA PHE A 103 -0.03 -7.69 -41.74
C PHE A 103 -0.41 -9.14 -41.44
N ASN A 104 -1.69 -9.41 -41.14
CA ASN A 104 -2.24 -10.76 -40.94
C ASN A 104 -1.46 -11.60 -39.93
N ASN A 105 -0.99 -10.96 -38.86
CA ASN A 105 -0.22 -11.59 -37.77
C ASN A 105 1.17 -12.10 -38.17
N LEU A 106 1.69 -11.66 -39.33
CA LEU A 106 3.04 -11.94 -39.80
C LEU A 106 3.95 -10.74 -39.54
N VAL A 107 5.19 -11.00 -39.12
CA VAL A 107 6.22 -9.97 -38.98
C VAL A 107 6.51 -9.37 -40.36
N PRO A 108 6.26 -8.07 -40.60
CA PRO A 108 6.48 -7.48 -41.91
C PRO A 108 7.96 -7.21 -42.18
N ALA A 109 8.35 -7.15 -43.46
CA ALA A 109 9.70 -6.75 -43.84
C ALA A 109 9.97 -5.29 -43.44
N PRO A 110 11.09 -4.97 -42.78
CA PRO A 110 11.45 -3.57 -42.56
C PRO A 110 11.91 -2.94 -43.89
N GLY A 111 11.39 -1.75 -44.20
CA GLY A 111 11.90 -0.90 -45.28
C GLY A 111 13.09 -0.05 -44.83
N GLU A 112 13.33 1.07 -45.51
CA GLU A 112 14.41 1.99 -45.13
C GLU A 112 14.18 2.61 -43.75
N LEU A 113 15.24 2.63 -42.93
CA LEU A 113 15.24 3.22 -41.59
C LEU A 113 15.46 4.73 -41.68
N SER A 114 14.50 5.49 -41.15
CA SER A 114 14.60 6.93 -40.92
C SER A 114 15.59 7.26 -39.79
N GLY A 115 15.93 8.54 -39.64
CA GLY A 115 16.76 9.00 -38.52
C GLY A 115 16.14 8.65 -37.16
N TYR A 116 14.83 8.86 -37.00
CA TYR A 116 14.12 8.57 -35.76
C TYR A 116 14.10 7.07 -35.42
N ASP A 117 14.05 6.18 -36.42
CA ASP A 117 14.15 4.73 -36.20
C ASP A 117 15.52 4.35 -35.65
N ARG A 118 16.59 4.92 -36.22
CA ARG A 118 17.97 4.66 -35.78
C ARG A 118 18.22 5.18 -34.38
N GLU A 119 17.69 6.36 -34.05
CA GLU A 119 17.71 6.92 -32.70
C GLU A 119 17.00 6.01 -31.71
N THR A 120 15.78 5.54 -32.04
CA THR A 120 15.01 4.61 -31.20
C THR A 120 15.76 3.29 -30.96
N ILE A 121 16.37 2.73 -32.01
CA ILE A 121 17.20 1.51 -31.89
C ILE A 121 18.39 1.75 -30.94
N ALA A 122 19.07 2.88 -31.08
CA ALA A 122 20.20 3.24 -30.21
C ALA A 122 19.77 3.41 -28.74
N GLU A 123 18.63 4.06 -28.48
CA GLU A 123 18.06 4.18 -27.13
C GLU A 123 17.76 2.79 -26.54
N CYS A 124 17.17 1.87 -27.31
CA CYS A 124 16.90 0.51 -26.86
C CYS A 124 18.17 -0.27 -26.51
N GLN A 125 19.26 -0.06 -27.26
CA GLN A 125 20.55 -0.71 -26.99
C GLN A 125 21.21 -0.20 -25.70
N GLN A 126 21.00 1.07 -25.34
CA GLN A 126 21.52 1.63 -24.08
C GLN A 126 20.84 1.02 -22.85
N VAL A 127 19.57 0.59 -22.95
CA VAL A 127 18.85 -0.06 -21.84
C VAL A 127 19.60 -1.30 -21.34
N LYS A 128 20.20 -2.10 -22.23
CA LYS A 128 20.98 -3.29 -21.84
C LYS A 128 22.09 -2.93 -20.84
N GLN A 129 22.91 -1.95 -21.21
CA GLN A 129 24.06 -1.54 -20.40
C GLN A 129 23.61 -1.01 -19.04
N ALA A 130 22.53 -0.23 -19.02
CA ALA A 130 21.98 0.32 -17.78
C ALA A 130 21.42 -0.78 -16.86
N VAL A 131 20.71 -1.77 -17.42
CA VAL A 131 20.16 -2.89 -16.65
C VAL A 131 21.28 -3.80 -16.11
N GLU A 132 22.27 -4.16 -16.95
CA GLU A 132 23.42 -4.97 -16.54
C GLU A 132 24.19 -4.30 -15.39
N TYR A 133 24.56 -3.04 -15.56
CA TYR A 133 25.26 -2.28 -14.52
C TYR A 133 24.51 -2.26 -13.19
N ASN A 134 23.20 -2.01 -13.23
CA ASN A 134 22.38 -1.95 -12.02
C ASN A 134 22.19 -3.33 -11.37
N LEU A 135 22.04 -4.40 -12.15
CA LEU A 135 21.97 -5.77 -11.62
C LEU A 135 23.28 -6.21 -10.97
N GLU A 136 24.42 -5.94 -11.63
CA GLU A 136 25.76 -6.25 -11.11
C GLU A 136 26.09 -5.45 -9.84
N SER A 137 25.53 -4.24 -9.73
CA SER A 137 25.70 -3.35 -8.57
C SER A 137 24.61 -3.52 -7.50
N TYR A 138 23.71 -4.50 -7.63
CA TYR A 138 22.60 -4.77 -6.71
C TYR A 138 21.58 -3.61 -6.55
N HIS A 139 21.48 -2.73 -7.54
CA HIS A 139 20.46 -1.67 -7.63
C HIS A 139 19.22 -2.18 -8.39
N PHE A 140 18.54 -3.17 -7.83
CA PHE A 140 17.42 -3.87 -8.48
C PHE A 140 16.24 -2.95 -8.84
N ARG A 141 15.98 -1.91 -8.03
CA ARG A 141 14.97 -0.89 -8.30
C ARG A 141 15.26 -0.13 -9.59
N GLU A 142 16.49 0.33 -9.74
CA GLU A 142 16.91 1.06 -10.93
C GLU A 142 16.97 0.12 -12.14
N ALA A 143 17.45 -1.12 -11.97
CA ALA A 143 17.42 -2.12 -13.03
C ALA A 143 15.98 -2.40 -13.54
N GLN A 144 15.01 -2.55 -12.64
CA GLN A 144 13.61 -2.75 -13.04
C GLN A 144 13.02 -1.51 -13.74
N LYS A 145 13.36 -0.30 -13.28
CA LYS A 145 12.94 0.95 -13.94
C LYS A 145 13.49 1.04 -15.36
N GLU A 146 14.76 0.69 -15.57
CA GLU A 146 15.37 0.66 -16.90
C GLU A 146 14.75 -0.42 -17.79
N ALA A 147 14.44 -1.60 -17.26
CA ALA A 147 13.69 -2.63 -17.99
C ALA A 147 12.30 -2.11 -18.44
N MET A 148 11.58 -1.39 -17.56
CA MET A 148 10.30 -0.76 -17.90
C MET A 148 10.46 0.41 -18.89
N ASN A 149 11.60 1.10 -18.88
CA ASN A 149 11.90 2.18 -19.82
C ASN A 149 11.88 1.72 -21.27
N LEU A 150 12.29 0.47 -21.56
CA LEU A 150 12.18 -0.10 -22.90
C LEU A 150 10.74 -0.10 -23.44
N ALA A 151 9.75 -0.39 -22.59
CA ALA A 151 8.33 -0.31 -22.96
C ALA A 151 7.85 1.13 -23.13
N ARG A 152 8.44 2.10 -22.41
CA ARG A 152 8.16 3.53 -22.58
C ARG A 152 8.69 4.05 -23.92
N ILE A 153 9.91 3.66 -24.29
CA ILE A 153 10.50 3.94 -25.60
C ILE A 153 9.58 3.39 -26.70
N GLY A 154 9.15 2.13 -26.59
CA GLY A 154 8.22 1.53 -27.55
C GLY A 154 6.87 2.26 -27.65
N ASN A 155 6.26 2.64 -26.51
CA ASN A 155 5.02 3.41 -26.50
C ASN A 155 5.18 4.77 -27.19
N LYS A 156 6.27 5.48 -26.90
CA LYS A 156 6.61 6.77 -27.50
C LYS A 156 6.82 6.62 -29.00
N TYR A 157 7.58 5.63 -29.43
CA TYR A 157 7.82 5.35 -30.84
C TYR A 157 6.51 5.12 -31.60
N LEU A 158 5.59 4.28 -31.09
CA LEU A 158 4.28 4.09 -31.70
C LEU A 158 3.41 5.34 -31.66
N ALA A 159 3.50 6.16 -30.61
CA ALA A 159 2.75 7.40 -30.48
C ALA A 159 3.19 8.45 -31.52
N ASP A 160 4.50 8.62 -31.69
CA ASP A 160 5.07 9.64 -32.57
C ASP A 160 5.00 9.26 -34.05
N THR A 161 5.13 7.96 -34.35
CA THR A 161 5.10 7.46 -35.75
C THR A 161 3.71 7.16 -36.27
N GLU A 162 2.71 7.06 -35.39
CA GLU A 162 1.30 6.89 -35.70
C GLU A 162 0.98 5.85 -36.81
N PRO A 163 1.36 4.56 -36.65
CA PRO A 163 1.20 3.55 -37.69
C PRO A 163 -0.25 3.36 -38.17
N TRP A 164 -1.26 3.70 -37.34
CA TRP A 164 -2.67 3.67 -37.74
C TRP A 164 -3.04 4.74 -38.77
N LYS A 165 -2.25 5.82 -38.87
CA LYS A 165 -2.35 6.83 -39.92
C LYS A 165 -1.55 6.40 -41.14
N THR A 166 -0.28 6.01 -40.96
CA THR A 166 0.57 5.60 -42.09
C THR A 166 0.02 4.37 -42.80
N ALA A 167 -0.69 3.48 -42.12
CA ALA A 167 -1.33 2.31 -42.75
C ALA A 167 -2.30 2.68 -43.88
N LYS A 168 -2.79 3.92 -43.91
CA LYS A 168 -3.71 4.42 -44.95
C LYS A 168 -2.98 5.03 -46.15
N THR A 169 -1.72 5.44 -46.00
CA THR A 169 -0.99 6.27 -46.98
C THR A 169 0.34 5.67 -47.41
N ASP A 170 1.01 4.94 -46.53
CA ASP A 170 2.34 4.37 -46.72
C ASP A 170 2.47 3.03 -45.97
N SER A 171 2.16 1.96 -46.70
CA SER A 171 2.24 0.60 -46.17
C SER A 171 3.68 0.19 -45.84
N ALA A 172 4.66 0.63 -46.63
CA ALA A 172 6.06 0.31 -46.42
C ALA A 172 6.59 0.96 -45.13
N ARG A 173 6.22 2.20 -44.85
CA ARG A 173 6.56 2.85 -43.57
C ARG A 173 5.91 2.15 -42.39
N THR A 174 4.65 1.74 -42.53
CA THR A 174 3.92 1.00 -41.49
C THR A 174 4.58 -0.34 -41.20
N ALA A 175 5.07 -1.02 -42.24
CA ALA A 175 5.82 -2.27 -42.12
C ALA A 175 7.10 -2.07 -41.29
N THR A 176 7.91 -1.04 -41.57
CA THR A 176 9.09 -0.71 -40.75
C THR A 176 8.74 -0.44 -39.29
N ILE A 177 7.74 0.41 -39.04
CA ILE A 177 7.34 0.77 -37.66
C ILE A 177 6.91 -0.45 -36.86
N LEU A 178 6.07 -1.32 -37.44
CA LEU A 178 5.56 -2.50 -36.75
C LEU A 178 6.63 -3.59 -36.63
N ASN A 179 7.52 -3.76 -37.63
CA ASN A 179 8.68 -4.63 -37.47
C ASN A 179 9.52 -4.22 -36.26
N LEU A 180 9.95 -2.96 -36.18
CA LEU A 180 10.76 -2.46 -35.07
C LEU A 180 10.03 -2.56 -33.73
N SER A 181 8.72 -2.30 -33.71
CA SER A 181 7.90 -2.47 -32.50
C SER A 181 7.90 -3.92 -32.02
N LEU A 182 7.83 -4.90 -32.93
CA LEU A 182 7.91 -6.33 -32.58
C LEU A 182 9.32 -6.73 -32.11
N GLN A 183 10.38 -6.14 -32.66
CA GLN A 183 11.74 -6.34 -32.13
C GLN A 183 11.85 -5.81 -30.70
N ILE A 184 11.24 -4.65 -30.38
CA ILE A 184 11.21 -4.12 -29.01
C ILE A 184 10.41 -5.05 -28.09
N VAL A 185 9.28 -5.63 -28.54
CA VAL A 185 8.54 -6.65 -27.79
C VAL A 185 9.40 -7.89 -27.51
N ALA A 186 10.18 -8.36 -28.49
CA ALA A 186 11.10 -9.47 -28.29
C ALA A 186 12.22 -9.13 -27.28
N ASN A 187 12.74 -7.90 -27.29
CA ASN A 187 13.69 -7.44 -26.28
C ASN A 187 13.07 -7.31 -24.89
N LEU A 188 11.80 -6.90 -24.78
CA LEU A 188 11.04 -6.90 -23.52
C LEU A 188 10.93 -8.30 -22.92
N ALA A 189 10.77 -9.34 -23.75
CA ALA A 189 10.76 -10.73 -23.29
C ALA A 189 12.07 -11.16 -22.61
N ILE A 190 13.20 -10.53 -22.99
CA ILE A 190 14.53 -10.79 -22.43
C ILE A 190 14.74 -9.95 -21.17
N VAL A 191 14.65 -8.62 -21.28
CA VAL A 191 15.04 -7.70 -20.19
C VAL A 191 14.12 -7.79 -18.97
N CYS A 192 12.85 -8.14 -19.17
CA CYS A 192 11.92 -8.30 -18.06
C CYS A 192 12.07 -9.63 -17.34
N GLU A 193 12.80 -10.62 -17.86
CA GLU A 193 12.83 -11.98 -17.30
C GLU A 193 13.30 -12.05 -15.83
N PRO A 194 14.35 -11.32 -15.40
CA PRO A 194 14.78 -11.33 -13.99
C PRO A 194 13.67 -10.88 -13.02
N PHE A 195 12.76 -10.04 -13.50
CA PHE A 195 11.70 -9.41 -12.71
C PHE A 195 10.36 -10.14 -12.84
N LEU A 196 9.99 -10.53 -14.07
CA LEU A 196 8.65 -10.98 -14.48
C LEU A 196 8.67 -12.32 -15.26
N PRO A 197 9.22 -13.41 -14.69
CA PRO A 197 9.46 -14.65 -15.42
C PRO A 197 8.19 -15.34 -15.95
N PHE A 198 7.04 -15.17 -15.30
CA PHE A 198 5.78 -15.78 -15.76
C PHE A 198 5.18 -14.98 -16.91
N SER A 199 5.35 -13.66 -16.88
CA SER A 199 4.89 -12.72 -17.89
C SER A 199 5.76 -12.81 -19.13
N THR A 200 7.08 -12.92 -19.02
CA THR A 200 7.95 -13.13 -20.19
C THR A 200 7.64 -14.45 -20.89
N LYS A 201 7.27 -15.51 -20.16
CA LYS A 201 6.76 -16.75 -20.77
C LYS A 201 5.50 -16.50 -21.63
N LYS A 202 4.58 -15.65 -21.17
CA LYS A 202 3.42 -15.23 -21.97
C LYS A 202 3.85 -14.39 -23.18
N ILE A 203 4.80 -13.46 -23.02
CA ILE A 203 5.34 -12.67 -24.13
C ILE A 203 5.95 -13.57 -25.21
N TYR A 204 6.76 -14.57 -24.83
CA TYR A 204 7.31 -15.57 -25.76
C TYR A 204 6.21 -16.35 -26.50
N ALA A 205 5.10 -16.68 -25.82
CA ALA A 205 3.95 -17.30 -26.47
C ALA A 205 3.27 -16.32 -27.46
N PHE A 206 3.14 -15.04 -27.12
CA PHE A 206 2.56 -14.02 -27.99
C PHE A 206 3.40 -13.77 -29.25
N ILE A 207 4.72 -13.77 -29.14
CA ILE A 207 5.61 -13.64 -30.30
C ILE A 207 5.95 -14.99 -30.94
N HIS A 208 5.39 -16.10 -30.43
CA HIS A 208 5.62 -17.47 -30.90
C HIS A 208 7.11 -17.80 -31.08
N ALA A 209 7.94 -17.41 -30.12
CA ALA A 209 9.38 -17.65 -30.14
C ALA A 209 9.82 -18.52 -28.96
N LYS A 210 10.94 -19.21 -29.14
CA LYS A 210 11.66 -19.81 -28.01
C LYS A 210 12.36 -18.70 -27.21
N LYS A 211 12.71 -19.03 -25.97
CA LYS A 211 13.52 -18.13 -25.13
C LYS A 211 14.80 -17.72 -25.86
N PHE A 212 15.11 -16.42 -25.84
CA PHE A 212 16.36 -15.87 -26.32
C PHE A 212 17.36 -15.75 -25.17
N ASP A 213 18.65 -15.88 -25.48
CA ASP A 213 19.72 -15.64 -24.50
C ASP A 213 19.86 -14.14 -24.20
N TRP A 214 20.39 -13.82 -23.02
CA TRP A 214 20.53 -12.43 -22.54
C TRP A 214 21.37 -11.56 -23.49
N GLU A 215 22.34 -12.17 -24.15
CA GLU A 215 23.30 -11.60 -25.07
C GLU A 215 22.61 -11.00 -26.30
N LYS A 216 21.42 -11.50 -26.63
CA LYS A 216 20.56 -10.99 -27.70
C LYS A 216 19.79 -9.73 -27.32
N LEU A 217 19.78 -9.31 -26.06
CA LEU A 217 19.19 -8.03 -25.66
C LEU A 217 19.85 -6.87 -26.42
N GLY A 218 19.05 -5.96 -26.95
CA GLY A 218 19.44 -4.87 -27.85
C GLY A 218 19.51 -5.24 -29.34
N SER A 219 19.25 -6.50 -29.71
CA SER A 219 19.26 -6.95 -31.11
C SER A 219 17.92 -6.64 -31.80
N PHE A 220 17.97 -6.29 -33.09
CA PHE A 220 16.80 -5.92 -33.91
C PHE A 220 16.59 -6.88 -35.10
N ASP A 221 17.11 -8.09 -34.98
CA ASP A 221 16.98 -9.21 -35.92
C ASP A 221 16.42 -10.48 -35.24
N LEU A 222 15.70 -10.31 -34.12
CA LEU A 222 15.18 -11.40 -33.28
C LEU A 222 14.02 -12.15 -33.93
N LEU A 223 13.15 -11.41 -34.61
CA LEU A 223 11.98 -11.95 -35.30
C LEU A 223 12.16 -11.73 -36.82
N PRO A 224 12.31 -12.80 -37.62
CA PRO A 224 12.51 -12.67 -39.06
C PRO A 224 11.22 -12.25 -39.77
N GLU A 225 11.37 -11.68 -40.97
CA GLU A 225 10.23 -11.42 -41.86
C GLU A 225 9.41 -12.69 -42.11
N GLY A 226 8.09 -12.54 -42.12
CA GLY A 226 7.15 -13.64 -42.36
C GLY A 226 6.95 -14.56 -41.16
N HIS A 227 7.64 -14.32 -40.03
CA HIS A 227 7.40 -15.06 -38.79
C HIS A 227 5.97 -14.85 -38.31
N GLU A 228 5.27 -15.95 -38.01
CA GLU A 228 3.88 -15.93 -37.54
C GLU A 228 3.84 -15.76 -36.02
N LEU A 229 3.17 -14.69 -35.57
CA LEU A 229 2.97 -14.40 -34.16
C LEU A 229 1.92 -15.36 -33.55
N GLY A 230 1.96 -15.48 -32.23
CA GLY A 230 0.97 -16.22 -31.47
C GLY A 230 -0.34 -15.44 -31.29
N LYS A 231 -1.21 -15.98 -30.42
CA LYS A 231 -2.47 -15.32 -30.06
C LYS A 231 -2.20 -14.24 -29.01
N ALA A 232 -2.56 -13.00 -29.33
CA ALA A 232 -2.48 -11.89 -28.38
C ALA A 232 -3.61 -11.98 -27.33
N GLU A 233 -3.24 -11.87 -26.06
CA GLU A 233 -4.15 -11.78 -24.92
C GLU A 233 -3.70 -10.63 -24.01
N LEU A 234 -4.50 -10.29 -22.99
CA LEU A 234 -4.08 -9.31 -21.99
C LEU A 234 -2.91 -9.87 -21.17
N LEU A 235 -1.78 -9.17 -21.15
CA LEU A 235 -0.62 -9.57 -20.36
C LEU A 235 -0.88 -9.42 -18.86
N PHE A 236 -1.51 -8.31 -18.49
CA PHE A 236 -1.91 -7.95 -17.14
C PHE A 236 -3.36 -7.46 -17.12
N GLU A 237 -4.06 -7.75 -16.04
CA GLU A 237 -5.41 -7.27 -15.76
C GLU A 237 -5.34 -6.14 -14.73
N LYS A 238 -6.29 -5.21 -14.78
CA LYS A 238 -6.43 -4.21 -13.73
C LYS A 238 -6.80 -4.88 -12.40
N ILE A 239 -6.31 -4.31 -11.31
CA ILE A 239 -6.73 -4.64 -9.96
C ILE A 239 -7.72 -3.57 -9.53
N GLU A 240 -8.94 -3.99 -9.24
CA GLU A 240 -10.04 -3.12 -8.86
C GLU A 240 -9.90 -2.64 -7.41
N ASP A 241 -10.45 -1.45 -7.11
CA ASP A 241 -10.37 -0.83 -5.78
C ASP A 241 -10.96 -1.75 -4.70
N GLU A 242 -12.09 -2.42 -4.99
CA GLU A 242 -12.73 -3.37 -4.07
C GLU A 242 -11.78 -4.52 -3.66
N THR A 243 -10.88 -4.95 -4.55
CA THR A 243 -9.91 -6.02 -4.24
C THR A 243 -8.88 -5.54 -3.21
N ILE A 244 -8.46 -4.28 -3.32
CA ILE A 244 -7.50 -3.62 -2.42
C ILE A 244 -8.16 -3.30 -1.08
N GLU A 245 -9.38 -2.79 -1.10
CA GLU A 245 -10.16 -2.48 0.11
C GLU A 245 -10.31 -3.72 0.98
N LYS A 246 -10.66 -4.89 0.41
CA LYS A 246 -10.73 -6.16 1.14
C LYS A 246 -9.43 -6.53 1.86
N GLN A 247 -8.28 -6.28 1.23
CA GLN A 247 -6.97 -6.57 1.83
C GLN A 247 -6.63 -5.62 2.97
N VAL A 248 -6.93 -4.34 2.81
CA VAL A 248 -6.74 -3.31 3.84
C VAL A 248 -7.67 -3.59 5.04
N GLU A 249 -8.93 -3.92 4.79
CA GLU A 249 -9.90 -4.31 5.82
C GLU A 249 -9.46 -5.56 6.58
N LYS A 250 -8.94 -6.59 5.89
CA LYS A 250 -8.39 -7.80 6.51
C LYS A 250 -7.26 -7.48 7.51
N LEU A 251 -6.36 -6.55 7.14
CA LEU A 251 -5.30 -6.08 8.04
C LEU A 251 -5.86 -5.32 9.24
N HIS A 252 -6.78 -4.38 9.03
CA HIS A 252 -7.41 -3.63 10.13
C HIS A 252 -8.21 -4.51 11.07
N ALA A 253 -8.95 -5.48 10.56
CA ALA A 253 -9.67 -6.46 11.38
C ALA A 253 -8.72 -7.28 12.25
N THR A 254 -7.57 -7.68 11.70
CA THR A 254 -6.52 -8.37 12.46
C THR A 254 -5.94 -7.49 13.56
N LYS A 255 -5.66 -6.22 13.27
CA LYS A 255 -5.18 -5.25 14.25
C LYS A 255 -6.18 -5.04 15.39
N ALA A 256 -7.45 -4.85 15.07
CA ALA A 256 -8.52 -4.68 16.06
C ALA A 256 -8.68 -5.92 16.95
N ALA A 257 -8.63 -7.12 16.37
CA ALA A 257 -8.70 -8.37 17.13
C ALA A 257 -7.53 -8.51 18.11
N ASN A 258 -6.31 -8.20 17.68
CA ASN A 258 -5.14 -8.24 18.56
C ASN A 258 -5.22 -7.22 19.70
N GLU A 259 -5.72 -6.00 19.44
CA GLU A 259 -5.89 -4.97 20.46
C GLU A 259 -6.90 -5.41 21.54
N GLN A 260 -7.98 -6.08 21.14
CA GLN A 260 -8.94 -6.68 22.06
C GLN A 260 -8.32 -7.80 22.90
N GLU A 261 -7.57 -8.73 22.30
CA GLU A 261 -6.91 -9.82 23.02
C GLU A 261 -5.80 -9.34 23.96
N ALA A 262 -5.12 -8.26 23.59
CA ALA A 262 -4.05 -7.64 24.39
C ALA A 262 -4.59 -6.87 25.60
N TYR A 263 -5.90 -6.61 25.70
CA TYR A 263 -6.46 -5.92 26.85
C TYR A 263 -6.18 -6.68 28.14
N ARG A 264 -5.55 -5.97 29.09
CA ARG A 264 -5.39 -6.41 30.47
C ARG A 264 -5.93 -5.30 31.35
N ALA A 265 -6.93 -5.62 32.16
CA ALA A 265 -7.43 -4.69 33.16
C ALA A 265 -6.26 -4.22 34.03
N LYS A 266 -6.23 -2.91 34.34
CA LYS A 266 -5.21 -2.36 35.24
C LYS A 266 -5.31 -3.12 36.58
N PRO A 267 -4.17 -3.44 37.24
CA PRO A 267 -4.19 -4.08 38.55
C PRO A 267 -5.09 -3.30 39.50
N VAL A 268 -5.86 -4.03 40.31
CA VAL A 268 -6.65 -3.43 41.38
C VAL A 268 -5.68 -2.66 42.29
N LYS A 269 -6.02 -1.40 42.62
CA LYS A 269 -5.23 -0.59 43.55
C LYS A 269 -5.22 -1.24 44.94
N ASP A 270 -4.28 -0.82 45.79
CA ASP A 270 -4.24 -1.26 47.18
C ASP A 270 -5.58 -1.04 47.90
N ASN A 271 -5.90 -1.93 48.83
CA ASN A 271 -7.12 -1.84 49.63
C ASN A 271 -7.14 -0.53 50.42
N ILE A 272 -8.29 0.14 50.42
CA ILE A 272 -8.56 1.29 51.29
C ILE A 272 -9.54 0.88 52.40
N ILE A 273 -9.56 1.65 53.49
CA ILE A 273 -10.59 1.49 54.53
C ILE A 273 -11.91 2.13 54.05
N TYR A 274 -13.04 1.64 54.56
CA TYR A 274 -14.36 2.15 54.19
C TYR A 274 -14.50 3.68 54.42
N ASP A 275 -13.94 4.20 55.51
CA ASP A 275 -13.95 5.63 55.82
C ASP A 275 -13.32 6.50 54.72
N ASP A 276 -12.43 5.95 53.88
CA ASP A 276 -11.88 6.69 52.75
C ASP A 276 -12.85 6.76 51.57
N PHE A 277 -13.71 5.76 51.39
CA PHE A 277 -14.82 5.80 50.44
C PHE A 277 -15.95 6.70 50.95
N ASP A 278 -16.29 6.62 52.22
CA ASP A 278 -17.33 7.45 52.86
C ASP A 278 -17.00 8.95 52.81
N LYS A 279 -15.71 9.30 52.76
CA LYS A 279 -15.24 10.68 52.50
C LYS A 279 -15.57 11.18 51.10
N LEU A 280 -15.89 10.32 50.11
CA LEU A 280 -16.25 10.75 48.76
C LEU A 280 -17.77 10.93 48.67
N ASP A 281 -18.20 12.14 48.33
CA ASP A 281 -19.60 12.43 48.05
C ASP A 281 -19.86 12.17 46.56
N ILE A 282 -20.27 10.95 46.22
CA ILE A 282 -20.56 10.54 44.84
C ILE A 282 -22.08 10.59 44.63
N ARG A 283 -22.52 11.24 43.56
CA ARG A 283 -23.94 11.45 43.27
C ARG A 283 -24.29 11.22 41.80
N ILE A 284 -25.59 11.04 41.55
CA ILE A 284 -26.17 11.09 40.21
C ILE A 284 -26.76 12.48 39.95
N GLY A 285 -26.44 13.07 38.79
CA GLY A 285 -27.00 14.35 38.36
C GLY A 285 -27.56 14.28 36.94
N THR A 286 -28.60 15.06 36.67
CA THR A 286 -29.20 15.13 35.32
C THR A 286 -28.54 16.25 34.52
N VAL A 287 -28.10 15.95 33.31
CA VAL A 287 -27.46 16.94 32.42
C VAL A 287 -28.51 17.90 31.88
N LEU A 288 -28.43 19.17 32.29
CA LEU A 288 -29.31 20.24 31.80
C LEU A 288 -28.76 20.87 30.52
N GLU A 289 -27.44 21.09 30.47
CA GLU A 289 -26.74 21.65 29.31
C GLU A 289 -25.39 20.95 29.16
N CYS A 290 -24.99 20.67 27.91
CA CYS A 290 -23.66 20.16 27.60
C CYS A 290 -23.11 20.85 26.35
N GLU A 291 -21.98 21.54 26.50
CA GLU A 291 -21.38 22.34 25.41
C GLU A 291 -19.87 22.13 25.33
N LYS A 292 -19.29 22.27 24.14
CA LYS A 292 -17.84 22.33 23.98
C LYS A 292 -17.29 23.63 24.56
N VAL A 293 -16.22 23.54 25.34
CA VAL A 293 -15.57 24.73 25.90
C VAL A 293 -14.82 25.49 24.79
N PRO A 294 -15.08 26.80 24.58
CA PRO A 294 -14.38 27.58 23.57
C PRO A 294 -12.87 27.55 23.77
N LYS A 295 -12.11 27.28 22.70
CA LYS A 295 -10.63 27.20 22.71
C LYS A 295 -10.06 26.04 23.55
N ALA A 296 -10.85 24.99 23.80
CA ALA A 296 -10.39 23.78 24.47
C ALA A 296 -11.01 22.52 23.85
N ASP A 297 -10.34 21.97 22.84
CA ASP A 297 -10.86 20.86 22.01
C ASP A 297 -11.12 19.55 22.77
N LYS A 298 -10.62 19.44 24.01
CA LYS A 298 -10.74 18.26 24.87
C LYS A 298 -11.84 18.40 25.93
N LEU A 299 -12.41 19.58 26.16
CA LEU A 299 -13.30 19.83 27.30
C LEU A 299 -14.76 20.02 26.89
N LEU A 300 -15.65 19.31 27.58
CA LEU A 300 -17.08 19.59 27.62
C LEU A 300 -17.45 20.26 28.94
N ARG A 301 -18.35 21.23 28.88
CA ARG A 301 -18.98 21.88 30.04
C ARG A 301 -20.34 21.27 30.27
N PHE A 302 -20.52 20.61 31.41
CA PHE A 302 -21.78 20.09 31.89
C PHE A 302 -22.37 21.05 32.90
N LEU A 303 -23.63 21.44 32.70
CA LEU A 303 -24.48 22.00 33.74
C LEU A 303 -25.38 20.89 34.24
N LEU A 304 -25.21 20.49 35.50
CA LEU A 304 -25.97 19.40 36.11
C LEU A 304 -27.03 19.96 37.06
N ASP A 305 -28.20 19.32 37.07
CA ASP A 305 -29.08 19.31 38.24
C ASP A 305 -28.53 18.31 39.25
N ASP A 306 -28.04 18.80 40.39
CA ASP A 306 -27.49 17.96 41.46
C ASP A 306 -28.48 17.75 42.62
N GLY A 307 -29.76 18.08 42.43
CA GLY A 307 -30.82 17.94 43.44
C GLY A 307 -30.77 18.96 44.57
N LEU A 308 -29.72 19.79 44.64
CA LEU A 308 -29.56 20.86 45.63
C LEU A 308 -29.52 22.22 44.92
N SER A 309 -28.71 22.32 43.88
CA SER A 309 -28.44 23.52 43.09
C SER A 309 -28.06 23.13 41.65
N LYS A 310 -27.67 24.11 40.84
CA LYS A 310 -27.06 23.82 39.54
C LYS A 310 -25.54 23.81 39.71
N ARG A 311 -24.90 22.76 39.21
CA ARG A 311 -23.44 22.57 39.30
C ARG A 311 -22.79 22.57 37.94
N THR A 312 -21.66 23.27 37.81
CA THR A 312 -20.86 23.24 36.57
C THR A 312 -19.67 22.29 36.72
N ILE A 313 -19.55 21.30 35.83
CA ILE A 313 -18.42 20.37 35.79
C ILE A 313 -17.81 20.35 34.38
N LEU A 314 -16.48 20.47 34.30
CA LEU A 314 -15.74 20.31 33.05
C LEU A 314 -15.15 18.90 32.97
N SER A 315 -15.36 18.22 31.83
CA SER A 315 -14.85 16.87 31.60
C SER A 315 -14.02 16.76 30.32
N GLY A 316 -12.93 15.99 30.38
CA GLY A 316 -11.93 15.80 29.32
C GLY A 316 -12.36 14.89 28.16
N ILE A 317 -13.65 14.69 27.95
CA ILE A 317 -14.21 13.62 27.10
C ILE A 317 -14.70 14.10 25.73
N ALA A 318 -14.41 15.35 25.34
CA ALA A 318 -14.97 15.95 24.12
C ALA A 318 -14.60 15.20 22.83
N ALA A 319 -13.46 14.50 22.81
CA ALA A 319 -13.03 13.69 21.66
C ALA A 319 -13.91 12.45 21.43
N TYR A 320 -14.53 11.92 22.48
CA TYR A 320 -15.36 10.70 22.44
C TYR A 320 -16.85 11.00 22.30
N TYR A 321 -17.25 12.24 22.58
CA TYR A 321 -18.63 12.72 22.47
C TYR A 321 -18.69 13.92 21.52
N PRO A 322 -18.64 13.71 20.19
CA PRO A 322 -18.62 14.79 19.20
C PRO A 322 -19.93 15.58 19.15
N HIS A 323 -21.04 14.98 19.60
CA HIS A 323 -22.40 15.53 19.68
C HIS A 323 -22.84 15.70 21.14
N PRO A 324 -22.40 16.77 21.84
CA PRO A 324 -22.69 16.98 23.27
C PRO A 324 -24.17 17.23 23.55
N ASP A 325 -24.94 17.69 22.57
CA ASP A 325 -26.39 17.87 22.62
C ASP A 325 -27.14 16.58 22.97
N GLN A 326 -26.61 15.42 22.58
CA GLN A 326 -27.19 14.10 22.89
C GLN A 326 -27.00 13.70 24.37
N LEU A 327 -26.17 14.42 25.12
CA LEU A 327 -25.97 14.18 26.55
C LEU A 327 -27.01 14.92 27.40
N VAL A 328 -27.73 15.90 26.84
CA VAL A 328 -28.78 16.62 27.56
C VAL A 328 -29.93 15.68 27.90
N GLY A 329 -30.37 15.72 29.16
CA GLY A 329 -31.41 14.84 29.71
C GLY A 329 -30.88 13.51 30.25
N LYS A 330 -29.62 13.14 29.99
CA LYS A 330 -29.02 11.94 30.56
C LYS A 330 -28.64 12.13 32.02
N GLN A 331 -28.59 11.02 32.77
CA GLN A 331 -28.09 10.99 34.14
C GLN A 331 -26.64 10.53 34.16
N VAL A 332 -25.79 11.27 34.88
CA VAL A 332 -24.35 10.95 34.98
C VAL A 332 -23.91 10.88 36.43
N CYS A 333 -22.96 9.99 36.69
CA CYS A 333 -22.31 9.86 37.98
C CYS A 333 -21.15 10.86 38.13
N PHE A 334 -21.06 11.53 39.26
CA PHE A 334 -19.99 12.50 39.54
C PHE A 334 -19.60 12.55 41.02
N ILE A 335 -18.39 13.02 41.31
CA ILE A 335 -17.92 13.32 42.66
C ILE A 335 -18.16 14.80 42.95
N ALA A 336 -18.94 15.08 44.00
CA ALA A 336 -19.45 16.40 44.36
C ALA A 336 -18.53 17.21 45.31
N ASN A 337 -17.69 16.53 46.10
CA ASN A 337 -16.92 17.15 47.19
C ASN A 337 -15.40 17.25 46.94
N LEU A 338 -14.98 17.21 45.67
CA LEU A 338 -13.61 17.60 45.30
C LEU A 338 -13.45 19.13 45.37
N GLU A 339 -12.26 19.61 45.74
CA GLU A 339 -11.95 21.04 45.72
C GLU A 339 -12.20 21.61 44.31
N PRO A 340 -13.03 22.68 44.17
CA PRO A 340 -13.29 23.30 42.89
C PRO A 340 -12.03 23.79 42.20
N ARG A 341 -11.90 23.54 40.90
CA ARG A 341 -10.72 23.95 40.11
C ARG A 341 -11.11 24.81 38.94
N LYS A 342 -10.33 25.86 38.70
CA LYS A 342 -10.49 26.72 37.52
C LYS A 342 -9.81 26.09 36.31
N LEU A 343 -10.60 25.67 35.33
CA LEU A 343 -10.12 25.08 34.08
C LEU A 343 -10.51 26.01 32.93
N ARG A 344 -9.52 26.52 32.19
CA ARG A 344 -9.72 27.44 31.05
C ARG A 344 -10.63 28.64 31.37
N GLY A 345 -10.57 29.12 32.61
CA GLY A 345 -11.35 30.28 33.06
C GLY A 345 -12.71 29.96 33.68
N ILE A 346 -13.21 28.72 33.55
CA ILE A 346 -14.48 28.25 34.10
C ILE A 346 -14.20 27.46 35.39
N MET A 347 -15.03 27.65 36.43
CA MET A 347 -14.94 26.86 37.65
C MET A 347 -15.60 25.50 37.44
N SER A 348 -14.85 24.43 37.68
CA SER A 348 -15.34 23.04 37.71
C SER A 348 -15.48 22.59 39.14
N GLU A 349 -16.71 22.23 39.54
CA GLU A 349 -17.09 21.97 40.93
C GLU A 349 -17.33 20.46 41.17
N GLY A 350 -16.55 19.61 40.51
CA GLY A 350 -16.64 18.16 40.65
C GLY A 350 -15.91 17.43 39.53
N MET A 351 -16.11 16.12 39.47
CA MET A 351 -15.54 15.24 38.45
C MET A 351 -16.59 14.22 37.99
N ILE A 352 -16.89 14.20 36.69
CA ILE A 352 -17.73 13.16 36.07
C ILE A 352 -16.94 11.84 36.01
N LEU A 353 -17.62 10.74 36.33
CA LEU A 353 -17.05 9.40 36.29
C LEU A 353 -17.33 8.72 34.95
N SER A 354 -16.31 8.03 34.42
CA SER A 354 -16.38 7.31 33.14
C SER A 354 -15.53 6.06 33.22
N ALA A 355 -15.97 5.00 32.55
CA ALA A 355 -15.21 3.79 32.33
C ALA A 355 -14.34 3.95 31.06
N GLU A 356 -13.10 3.46 31.12
CA GLU A 356 -12.16 3.43 29.99
C GLU A 356 -12.20 2.03 29.35
N ASN A 357 -12.54 1.97 28.07
CA ASN A 357 -12.53 0.75 27.26
C ASN A 357 -11.11 0.38 26.80
N ALA A 358 -10.95 -0.83 26.25
CA ALA A 358 -9.67 -1.32 25.73
C ALA A 358 -9.06 -0.44 24.63
N ASP A 359 -9.90 0.21 23.81
CA ASP A 359 -9.52 1.13 22.74
C ASP A 359 -9.24 2.56 23.26
N GLY A 360 -9.29 2.78 24.57
CA GLY A 360 -9.12 4.08 25.21
C GLY A 360 -10.34 5.02 25.08
N SER A 361 -11.46 4.53 24.55
CA SER A 361 -12.73 5.29 24.58
C SER A 361 -13.29 5.39 25.99
N LEU A 362 -13.96 6.50 26.31
CA LEU A 362 -14.57 6.74 27.62
C LEU A 362 -16.09 6.62 27.53
N SER A 363 -16.68 5.83 28.42
CA SER A 363 -18.12 5.65 28.56
C SER A 363 -18.59 6.22 29.89
N LEU A 364 -19.55 7.15 29.87
CA LEU A 364 -20.15 7.73 31.08
C LEU A 364 -20.79 6.64 31.96
N ILE A 365 -20.63 6.78 33.28
CA ILE A 365 -21.32 5.91 34.23
C ILE A 365 -22.71 6.50 34.49
N GLU A 366 -23.74 5.72 34.18
CA GLU A 366 -25.16 6.06 34.30
C GLU A 366 -25.85 5.00 35.18
N PRO A 367 -26.89 5.36 35.97
CA PRO A 367 -27.67 4.38 36.69
C PRO A 367 -28.51 3.54 35.71
N SER A 368 -28.79 2.27 36.07
CA SER A 368 -29.60 1.39 35.22
C SER A 368 -31.07 1.79 35.15
N GLU A 369 -31.55 2.56 36.14
CA GLU A 369 -32.89 3.12 36.23
C GLU A 369 -32.79 4.61 36.58
N GLU A 370 -33.79 5.40 36.18
CA GLU A 370 -33.82 6.82 36.51
C GLU A 370 -33.99 7.04 38.02
N VAL A 371 -33.13 7.87 38.61
CA VAL A 371 -33.17 8.23 40.03
C VAL A 371 -33.38 9.73 40.19
N LEU A 372 -33.72 10.18 41.40
CA LEU A 372 -33.84 11.61 41.66
C LEU A 372 -32.46 12.29 41.53
N PRO A 373 -32.37 13.48 40.91
CA PRO A 373 -31.14 14.27 40.91
C PRO A 373 -30.60 14.46 42.34
N GLY A 374 -29.29 14.30 42.51
CA GLY A 374 -28.62 14.40 43.80
C GLY A 374 -28.61 13.14 44.65
N SER A 375 -29.19 12.04 44.17
CA SER A 375 -29.13 10.73 44.83
C SER A 375 -27.68 10.32 45.09
N GLN A 376 -27.36 9.98 46.34
CA GLN A 376 -26.02 9.57 46.77
C GLN A 376 -25.75 8.11 46.42
N ILE A 377 -24.53 7.80 46.01
CA ILE A 377 -24.04 6.44 45.80
C ILE A 377 -23.44 5.93 47.12
N SER A 378 -23.86 4.73 47.53
CA SER A 378 -23.46 4.05 48.77
C SER A 378 -22.79 2.71 48.52
#